data_AF-A0A1J4YTG4-F1
#
_entry.id   AF-A0A1J4YTG4-F1
#
_cell.length_a   1.000
_cell.length_b   1.000
_cell.length_c   1.000
_cell.angle_alpha   90.00
_cell.angle_beta   90.00
_cell.angle_gamma   90.00
#
_symmetry.space_group_name_H-M   'P 1'
#
loop_
_entity.id
_entity.type
_entity.pdbx_description
1 polymer ?
#
loop_
_entity_poly.entity_id
_entity_poly.type
_entity_poly.pdbx_seq_one_letter_code
_entity_poly.pdbx_strand_id
1 'polypeptide(L)'
;MKILILGAGQVGSTVAESLVGEANDITVVDSDGAKLAALQERLDLRTLTGNASHPGVLERAGIADTDMLLAVTQSDEVNMVACKIAASLYNTPTRIARIHSADFLARPELFNRDNFCVDFSICPEQILTDYISKLVEFPEALQVLRFAQGKVSLVAVRAFQGGPLVGHPLSLLHEHMPNIDARVAAIFRKDSPLMPQGNTVVEEGDEVFFIAATESIRSVLGEMRRMDQPTKRVMIVGGGNIGRRLARALEQDYQVKLIEFNKHASEKLAGELTNTLVLHGDGTDEQLMQQENIGEVDVFCALTNDDENNIMSSLLAKQGGARKVIA
;
A
#
# COMPACT_ATOMS: atom_id res chain seq x y z
N MET A 1 -10.84 -4.51 24.95
CA MET A 1 -10.71 -3.10 24.51
C MET A 1 -11.99 -2.70 23.79
N LYS A 2 -12.54 -1.52 24.07
CA LYS A 2 -13.74 -0.99 23.41
C LYS A 2 -13.34 -0.12 22.22
N ILE A 3 -13.75 -0.53 21.02
CA ILE A 3 -13.36 0.10 19.76
C ILE A 3 -14.62 0.59 19.04
N LEU A 4 -14.63 1.86 18.69
CA LEU A 4 -15.68 2.47 17.89
C LEU A 4 -15.16 2.75 16.48
N ILE A 5 -15.74 2.08 15.49
CA ILE A 5 -15.41 2.23 14.07
C ILE A 5 -16.51 3.07 13.41
N LEU A 6 -16.14 4.18 12.78
CA LEU A 6 -17.05 5.03 12.02
C LEU A 6 -16.82 4.81 10.52
N GLY A 7 -17.80 4.18 9.87
CA GLY A 7 -17.77 3.78 8.47
C GLY A 7 -17.65 2.26 8.31
N ALA A 8 -18.64 1.64 7.66
CA ALA A 8 -18.69 0.24 7.26
C ALA A 8 -18.34 0.05 5.77
N GLY A 9 -17.47 0.93 5.25
CA GLY A 9 -16.83 0.73 3.95
C GLY A 9 -15.78 -0.37 3.99
N GLN A 10 -15.08 -0.60 2.89
CA GLN A 10 -14.05 -1.66 2.78
C GLN A 10 -13.04 -1.61 3.94
N VAL A 11 -12.43 -0.45 4.19
CA VAL A 11 -11.44 -0.28 5.27
C VAL A 11 -12.05 -0.60 6.64
N GLY A 12 -13.21 -0.03 6.96
CA GLY A 12 -13.84 -0.23 8.27
C GLY A 12 -14.26 -1.67 8.51
N SER A 13 -14.81 -2.33 7.50
CA SER A 13 -15.20 -3.74 7.55
C SER A 13 -14.00 -4.66 7.71
N THR A 14 -12.92 -4.48 6.93
CA THR A 14 -11.70 -5.32 7.05
C THR A 14 -11.01 -5.14 8.41
N VAL A 15 -11.00 -3.90 8.94
CA VAL A 15 -10.46 -3.65 10.28
C VAL A 15 -11.34 -4.29 11.35
N ALA A 16 -12.67 -4.21 11.22
CA ALA A 16 -13.57 -4.93 12.11
C ALA A 16 -13.30 -6.44 12.07
N GLU A 17 -13.25 -7.06 10.89
CA GLU A 17 -12.94 -8.50 10.71
C GLU A 17 -11.63 -8.91 11.39
N SER A 18 -10.58 -8.08 11.27
CA SER A 18 -9.26 -8.39 11.84
C SER A 18 -9.19 -8.23 13.35
N LEU A 19 -10.08 -7.43 13.94
CA LEU A 19 -10.08 -7.11 15.37
C LEU A 19 -11.14 -7.85 16.17
N VAL A 20 -12.15 -8.44 15.51
CA VAL A 20 -13.16 -9.27 16.15
C VAL A 20 -12.48 -10.47 16.81
N GLY A 21 -12.72 -10.64 18.11
CA GLY A 21 -12.16 -11.71 18.92
C GLY A 21 -12.44 -11.46 20.40
N GLU A 22 -12.18 -12.45 21.26
CA GLU A 22 -12.60 -12.43 22.68
C GLU A 22 -12.07 -11.23 23.50
N ALA A 23 -11.02 -10.55 23.03
CA ALA A 23 -10.42 -9.42 23.72
C ALA A 23 -11.03 -8.05 23.38
N ASN A 24 -11.86 -7.94 22.34
CA ASN A 24 -12.30 -6.66 21.78
C ASN A 24 -13.82 -6.57 21.65
N ASP A 25 -14.38 -5.47 22.16
CA ASP A 25 -15.78 -5.09 21.98
C ASP A 25 -15.85 -4.01 20.90
N ILE A 26 -16.46 -4.35 19.77
CA ILE A 26 -16.45 -3.52 18.56
C ILE A 26 -17.85 -3.00 18.29
N THR A 27 -17.96 -1.68 18.13
CA THR A 27 -19.17 -1.01 17.63
C THR A 27 -18.87 -0.33 16.30
N VAL A 28 -19.71 -0.57 15.29
CA VAL A 28 -19.58 0.02 13.94
C VAL A 28 -20.75 0.95 13.65
N VAL A 29 -20.47 2.18 13.22
CA VAL A 29 -21.47 3.19 12.85
C VAL A 29 -21.38 3.47 11.35
N ASP A 30 -22.50 3.40 10.63
CA ASP A 30 -22.58 3.84 9.24
C ASP A 30 -23.97 4.41 8.92
N SER A 31 -24.09 5.22 7.89
CA SER A 31 -25.39 5.66 7.36
C SER A 31 -26.15 4.55 6.61
N ASP A 32 -25.44 3.56 6.07
CA ASP A 32 -25.97 2.48 5.27
C ASP A 32 -26.31 1.25 6.13
N GLY A 33 -27.61 1.10 6.40
CA GLY A 33 -28.12 -0.03 7.19
C GLY A 33 -27.90 -1.40 6.54
N ALA A 34 -27.83 -1.48 5.20
CA ALA A 34 -27.63 -2.75 4.51
C ALA A 34 -26.21 -3.29 4.71
N LYS A 35 -25.20 -2.40 4.64
CA LYS A 35 -23.80 -2.77 4.94
C LYS A 35 -23.63 -3.21 6.39
N LEU A 36 -24.27 -2.50 7.32
CA LEU A 36 -24.24 -2.86 8.74
C LEU A 36 -24.88 -4.22 9.01
N ALA A 37 -26.04 -4.50 8.41
CA ALA A 37 -26.69 -5.80 8.54
C ALA A 37 -25.80 -6.94 8.03
N ALA A 38 -25.22 -6.79 6.83
CA ALA A 38 -24.31 -7.78 6.26
C ALA A 38 -23.06 -8.01 7.13
N LEU A 39 -22.53 -6.96 7.77
CA LEU A 39 -21.39 -7.07 8.67
C LEU A 39 -21.77 -7.81 9.96
N GLN A 40 -22.93 -7.49 10.53
CA GLN A 40 -23.44 -8.09 11.76
C GLN A 40 -23.83 -9.58 11.60
N GLU A 41 -24.25 -9.99 10.40
CA GLU A 41 -24.49 -11.41 10.10
C GLU A 41 -23.21 -12.26 10.12
N ARG A 42 -22.07 -11.65 9.81
CA ARG A 42 -20.77 -12.33 9.68
C ARG A 42 -19.93 -12.26 10.94
N LEU A 43 -20.09 -11.21 11.75
CA LEU A 43 -19.19 -10.88 12.85
C LEU A 43 -19.97 -10.59 14.13
N ASP A 44 -19.41 -11.04 15.25
CA ASP A 44 -19.92 -10.71 16.58
C ASP A 44 -19.51 -9.28 16.96
N LEU A 45 -20.28 -8.30 16.49
CA LEU A 45 -20.09 -6.89 16.76
C LEU A 45 -21.42 -6.15 16.84
N ARG A 46 -21.39 -4.98 17.46
CA ARG A 46 -22.55 -4.09 17.54
C ARG A 46 -22.57 -3.14 16.34
N THR A 47 -23.74 -2.91 15.74
CA THR A 47 -23.91 -1.93 14.66
C THR A 47 -24.87 -0.82 15.06
N LEU A 48 -24.68 0.37 14.48
CA LEU A 48 -25.57 1.50 14.67
C LEU A 48 -25.70 2.32 13.39
N THR A 49 -26.93 2.47 12.90
CA THR A 49 -27.19 3.35 11.77
C THR A 49 -27.25 4.81 12.21
N GLY A 50 -26.45 5.67 11.60
CA GLY A 50 -26.45 7.10 11.88
C GLY A 50 -25.28 7.86 11.24
N ASN A 51 -25.33 9.19 11.34
CA ASN A 51 -24.21 10.03 10.92
C ASN A 51 -23.12 10.02 11.99
N ALA A 52 -21.92 9.61 11.60
CA ALA A 52 -20.73 9.53 12.43
C ALA A 52 -20.27 10.88 13.03
N SER A 53 -20.68 12.02 12.47
CA SER A 53 -20.35 13.34 13.02
C SER A 53 -21.35 13.86 14.05
N HIS A 54 -22.44 13.12 14.34
CA HIS A 54 -23.49 13.59 15.25
C HIS A 54 -23.23 13.11 16.69
N PRO A 55 -23.17 14.01 17.70
CA PRO A 55 -22.93 13.63 19.09
C PRO A 55 -23.90 12.57 19.62
N GLY A 56 -25.20 12.71 19.36
CA GLY A 56 -26.20 11.74 19.82
C GLY A 56 -26.06 10.35 19.19
N VAL A 57 -25.43 10.24 18.01
CA VAL A 57 -25.10 8.94 17.41
C VAL A 57 -23.90 8.32 18.14
N LEU A 58 -22.87 9.12 18.41
CA LEU A 58 -21.69 8.68 19.14
C LEU A 58 -22.02 8.24 20.58
N GLU A 59 -22.92 8.95 21.27
CA GLU A 59 -23.42 8.56 22.59
C GLU A 59 -24.12 7.19 22.55
N ARG A 60 -25.04 7.01 21.60
CA ARG A 60 -25.72 5.73 21.39
C ARG A 60 -24.74 4.61 21.05
N ALA A 61 -23.64 4.93 20.37
CA ALA A 61 -22.58 4.00 20.04
C ALA A 61 -21.66 3.65 21.22
N GLY A 62 -21.80 4.33 22.38
CA GLY A 62 -21.01 4.04 23.58
C GLY A 62 -19.65 4.75 23.63
N ILE A 63 -19.52 5.91 22.98
CA ILE A 63 -18.24 6.64 22.91
C ILE A 63 -17.63 7.02 24.26
N ALA A 64 -18.46 7.18 25.31
CA ALA A 64 -18.03 7.59 26.64
C ALA A 64 -17.05 6.59 27.28
N ASP A 65 -17.19 5.30 26.99
CA ASP A 65 -16.31 4.25 27.50
C ASP A 65 -15.38 3.68 26.42
N THR A 66 -15.26 4.35 25.27
CA THR A 66 -14.47 3.85 24.14
C THR A 66 -12.98 4.13 24.37
N ASP A 67 -12.14 3.10 24.22
CA ASP A 67 -10.69 3.21 24.32
C ASP A 67 -10.07 3.78 23.03
N MET A 68 -10.65 3.41 21.88
CA MET A 68 -10.17 3.78 20.55
C MET A 68 -11.31 4.12 19.59
N LEU A 69 -11.19 5.27 18.93
CA LEU A 69 -12.04 5.70 17.81
C LEU A 69 -11.28 5.55 16.50
N LEU A 70 -11.88 4.86 15.54
CA LEU A 70 -11.39 4.75 14.16
C LEU A 70 -12.39 5.39 13.19
N ALA A 71 -12.07 6.59 12.71
CA ALA A 71 -12.89 7.34 11.78
C ALA A 71 -12.48 7.08 10.33
N VAL A 72 -13.18 6.18 9.65
CA VAL A 72 -12.84 5.65 8.31
C VAL A 72 -14.02 5.77 7.33
N THR A 73 -14.84 6.81 7.50
CA THR A 73 -15.91 7.15 6.55
C THR A 73 -15.31 7.65 5.22
N GLN A 74 -16.17 7.87 4.23
CA GLN A 74 -15.76 8.38 2.92
C GLN A 74 -15.41 9.88 2.91
N SER A 75 -15.73 10.62 3.97
CA SER A 75 -15.51 12.07 4.06
C SER A 75 -14.45 12.38 5.12
N ASP A 76 -13.39 13.08 4.71
CA ASP A 76 -12.35 13.56 5.60
C ASP A 76 -12.93 14.51 6.65
N GLU A 77 -13.89 15.35 6.24
CA GLU A 77 -14.56 16.32 7.11
C GLU A 77 -15.34 15.61 8.23
N VAL A 78 -16.10 14.57 7.88
CA VAL A 78 -16.82 13.75 8.87
C VAL A 78 -15.84 13.09 9.83
N ASN A 79 -14.74 12.53 9.31
CA ASN A 79 -13.74 11.87 10.14
C ASN A 79 -13.08 12.84 11.13
N MET A 80 -12.67 14.01 10.65
CA MET A 80 -12.05 15.06 11.47
C MET A 80 -13.01 15.62 12.51
N VAL A 81 -14.27 15.89 12.14
CA VAL A 81 -15.29 16.37 13.07
C VAL A 81 -15.60 15.33 14.15
N ALA A 82 -15.72 14.06 13.78
CA ALA A 82 -15.94 12.99 14.74
C ALA A 82 -14.80 12.89 15.76
N CYS A 83 -13.54 12.96 15.33
CA CYS A 83 -12.39 13.00 16.23
C CYS A 83 -12.42 14.21 17.16
N LYS A 84 -12.79 15.40 16.67
CA LYS A 84 -12.92 16.61 17.49
C LYS A 84 -14.01 16.47 18.56
N ILE A 85 -15.17 15.92 18.20
CA ILE A 85 -16.28 15.70 19.13
C ILE A 85 -15.87 14.66 20.20
N ALA A 86 -15.29 13.55 19.77
CA ALA A 86 -14.76 12.50 20.64
C ALA A 86 -13.76 13.06 21.67
N ALA A 87 -12.86 13.91 21.21
CA ALA A 87 -11.90 14.61 22.05
C ALA A 87 -12.56 15.56 23.06
N SER A 88 -13.44 16.42 22.57
CA SER A 88 -13.90 17.59 23.34
C SER A 88 -14.99 17.24 24.34
N LEU A 89 -15.85 16.25 24.03
CA LEU A 89 -16.99 15.90 24.87
C LEU A 89 -16.75 14.63 25.70
N TYR A 90 -15.94 13.70 25.20
CA TYR A 90 -15.83 12.35 25.78
C TYR A 90 -14.39 11.97 26.17
N ASN A 91 -13.41 12.82 25.86
CA ASN A 91 -12.00 12.58 26.15
C ASN A 91 -11.50 11.20 25.66
N THR A 92 -11.99 10.75 24.49
CA THR A 92 -11.62 9.45 23.93
C THR A 92 -10.09 9.35 23.75
N PRO A 93 -9.43 8.31 24.32
CA PRO A 93 -7.96 8.29 24.44
C PRO A 93 -7.21 8.24 23.11
N THR A 94 -7.63 7.38 22.18
CA THR A 94 -6.96 7.19 20.89
C THR A 94 -7.93 7.49 19.75
N ARG A 95 -7.58 8.42 18.87
CA ARG A 95 -8.39 8.79 17.70
C ARG A 95 -7.57 8.66 16.42
N ILE A 96 -7.98 7.74 15.57
CA ILE A 96 -7.36 7.47 14.28
C ILE A 96 -8.34 7.91 13.20
N ALA A 97 -7.89 8.71 12.23
CA ALA A 97 -8.73 9.17 11.13
C ALA A 97 -8.12 8.83 9.77
N ARG A 98 -8.95 8.32 8.85
CA ARG A 98 -8.62 8.27 7.44
C ARG A 98 -8.74 9.68 6.86
N ILE A 99 -7.65 10.16 6.27
CA ILE A 99 -7.59 11.44 5.57
C ILE A 99 -7.06 11.19 4.16
N HIS A 100 -7.87 11.49 3.17
CA HIS A 100 -7.56 11.29 1.77
C HIS A 100 -6.97 12.55 1.10
N SER A 101 -7.47 13.73 1.45
CA SER A 101 -7.14 14.99 0.82
C SER A 101 -5.68 15.37 1.06
N ALA A 102 -4.95 15.61 -0.03
CA ALA A 102 -3.58 16.10 0.02
C ALA A 102 -3.49 17.48 0.71
N ASP A 103 -4.53 18.31 0.57
CA ASP A 103 -4.56 19.66 1.15
C ASP A 103 -4.62 19.62 2.68
N PHE A 104 -5.38 18.67 3.24
CA PHE A 104 -5.39 18.44 4.70
C PHE A 104 -4.06 17.83 5.17
N LEU A 105 -3.53 16.84 4.46
CA LEU A 105 -2.26 16.20 4.81
C LEU A 105 -1.05 17.16 4.75
N ALA A 106 -1.10 18.17 3.87
CA ALA A 106 -0.08 19.22 3.77
C ALA A 106 -0.07 20.20 4.97
N ARG A 107 -1.08 20.12 5.85
CA ARG A 107 -1.28 21.00 7.01
C ARG A 107 -1.40 20.17 8.30
N PRO A 108 -0.33 19.49 8.75
CA PRO A 108 -0.37 18.62 9.92
C PRO A 108 -0.82 19.34 11.20
N GLU A 109 -0.67 20.66 11.27
CA GLU A 109 -1.19 21.50 12.34
C GLU A 109 -2.70 21.34 12.59
N LEU A 110 -3.49 20.97 11.56
CA LEU A 110 -4.92 20.72 11.69
C LEU A 110 -5.24 19.52 12.60
N PHE A 111 -4.34 18.54 12.71
CA PHE A 111 -4.58 17.30 13.44
C PHE A 111 -4.23 17.41 14.93
N ASN A 112 -3.52 18.47 15.33
CA ASN A 112 -3.11 18.69 16.71
C ASN A 112 -4.29 18.77 17.69
N ARG A 113 -3.98 18.61 18.99
CA ARG A 113 -4.95 18.63 20.10
C ARG A 113 -5.74 19.94 20.22
N ASP A 114 -5.19 21.05 19.74
CA ASP A 114 -5.90 22.34 19.76
C ASP A 114 -6.95 22.44 18.64
N ASN A 115 -6.75 21.68 17.56
CA ASN A 115 -7.60 21.68 16.35
C ASN A 115 -8.48 20.43 16.31
N PHE A 116 -8.35 19.55 15.32
CA PHE A 116 -9.28 18.40 15.14
C PHE A 116 -8.97 17.19 16.02
N CYS A 117 -7.88 17.21 16.79
CA CYS A 117 -7.54 16.17 17.75
C CYS A 117 -7.44 14.77 17.13
N VAL A 118 -6.80 14.67 15.96
CA VAL A 118 -6.52 13.38 15.30
C VAL A 118 -5.15 12.93 15.76
N ASP A 119 -5.07 11.87 16.57
CA ASP A 119 -3.80 11.38 17.09
C ASP A 119 -2.97 10.70 16.00
N PHE A 120 -3.64 9.96 15.11
CA PHE A 120 -3.01 9.31 13.96
C PHE A 120 -3.86 9.49 12.70
N SER A 121 -3.28 10.10 11.67
CA SER A 121 -3.87 10.17 10.34
C SER A 121 -3.37 9.03 9.46
N ILE A 122 -4.27 8.33 8.79
CA ILE A 122 -3.93 7.31 7.80
C ILE A 122 -4.41 7.74 6.40
N CYS A 123 -3.54 7.62 5.41
CA CYS A 123 -3.90 7.81 4.00
C CYS A 123 -3.54 6.53 3.23
N PRO A 124 -4.48 5.59 3.08
CA PRO A 124 -4.22 4.31 2.41
C PRO A 124 -3.62 4.49 1.02
N GLU A 125 -4.12 5.48 0.27
CA GLU A 125 -3.65 5.75 -1.09
C GLU A 125 -2.20 6.23 -1.09
N GLN A 126 -1.79 7.06 -0.12
CA GLN A 126 -0.38 7.48 0.01
C GLN A 126 0.51 6.31 0.42
N ILE A 127 0.06 5.46 1.35
CA ILE A 127 0.81 4.27 1.78
C ILE A 127 1.07 3.34 0.59
N LEU A 128 0.06 3.12 -0.25
CA LEU A 128 0.18 2.31 -1.47
C LEU A 128 1.09 2.98 -2.50
N THR A 129 0.96 4.29 -2.73
CA THR A 129 1.88 5.03 -3.62
C THR A 129 3.32 4.89 -3.14
N ASP A 130 3.61 5.12 -1.87
CA ASP A 130 4.96 5.01 -1.29
C ASP A 130 5.51 3.58 -1.39
N TYR A 131 4.63 2.57 -1.28
CA TYR A 131 5.00 1.18 -1.44
C TYR A 131 5.36 0.85 -2.89
N ILE A 132 4.52 1.23 -3.86
CA ILE A 132 4.77 0.97 -5.29
C ILE A 132 5.99 1.75 -5.78
N SER A 133 6.16 3.01 -5.36
CA SER A 133 7.35 3.82 -5.69
C SER A 133 8.65 3.12 -5.27
N LYS A 134 8.67 2.43 -4.12
CA LYS A 134 9.83 1.64 -3.70
C LYS A 134 10.06 0.42 -4.59
N LEU A 135 9.00 -0.25 -5.04
CA LEU A 135 9.13 -1.37 -5.98
C LEU A 135 9.57 -0.95 -7.38
N VAL A 136 9.33 0.31 -7.75
CA VAL A 136 9.86 0.95 -8.97
C VAL A 136 11.34 1.32 -8.79
N GLU A 137 11.72 1.85 -7.62
CA GLU A 137 13.11 2.17 -7.25
C GLU A 137 13.99 0.90 -7.18
N PHE A 138 13.42 -0.21 -6.69
CA PHE A 138 14.06 -1.51 -6.56
C PHE A 138 13.30 -2.57 -7.37
N PRO A 139 13.44 -2.61 -8.71
CA PRO A 139 12.69 -3.52 -9.56
C PRO A 139 12.98 -4.99 -9.25
N GLU A 140 14.15 -5.33 -8.74
CA GLU A 140 14.51 -6.70 -8.34
C GLU A 140 13.80 -7.16 -7.06
N ALA A 141 13.36 -6.24 -6.21
CA ALA A 141 12.68 -6.57 -4.97
C ALA A 141 11.22 -6.99 -5.24
N LEU A 142 10.81 -8.11 -4.64
CA LEU A 142 9.41 -8.50 -4.54
C LEU A 142 8.67 -7.66 -3.49
N GLN A 143 9.36 -7.32 -2.40
CA GLN A 143 8.79 -6.56 -1.28
C GLN A 143 9.87 -5.73 -0.59
N VAL A 144 9.51 -4.52 -0.14
CA VAL A 144 10.38 -3.64 0.65
C VAL A 144 9.59 -3.07 1.83
N LEU A 145 9.96 -3.46 3.04
CA LEU A 145 9.39 -2.93 4.29
C LEU A 145 10.46 -2.14 5.04
N ARG A 146 10.08 -1.00 5.62
CA ARG A 146 10.98 -0.15 6.42
C ARG A 146 10.59 -0.20 7.89
N PHE A 147 11.60 -0.34 8.74
CA PHE A 147 11.48 -0.37 10.20
C PHE A 147 12.37 0.71 10.82
N ALA A 148 12.21 0.93 12.12
CA ALA A 148 13.05 1.85 12.90
C ALA A 148 13.18 3.25 12.25
N GLN A 149 12.03 3.85 11.89
CA GLN A 149 11.96 5.17 11.22
C GLN A 149 12.78 5.22 9.92
N GLY A 150 12.87 4.10 9.19
CA GLY A 150 13.55 4.02 7.90
C GLY A 150 15.03 3.67 7.96
N LYS A 151 15.60 3.39 9.13
CA LYS A 151 17.02 3.01 9.27
C LYS A 151 17.30 1.57 8.86
N VAL A 152 16.34 0.68 9.07
CA VAL A 152 16.44 -0.75 8.74
C VAL A 152 15.37 -1.10 7.74
N SER A 153 15.70 -1.95 6.77
CA SER A 153 14.73 -2.44 5.79
C SER A 153 14.76 -3.97 5.71
N LEU A 154 13.58 -4.53 5.51
CA LEU A 154 13.39 -5.91 5.13
C LEU A 154 13.03 -5.98 3.65
N VAL A 155 13.77 -6.78 2.89
CA VAL A 155 13.62 -6.87 1.44
C VAL A 155 13.48 -8.32 1.04
N ALA A 156 12.47 -8.61 0.22
CA ALA A 156 12.27 -9.91 -0.38
C ALA A 156 12.76 -9.90 -1.83
N VAL A 157 13.52 -10.92 -2.23
CA VAL A 157 14.04 -11.07 -3.59
C VAL A 157 13.93 -12.53 -4.03
N ARG A 158 13.59 -12.76 -5.30
CA ARG A 158 13.62 -14.10 -5.88
C ARG A 158 15.02 -14.42 -6.38
N ALA A 159 15.59 -15.52 -5.88
CA ALA A 159 16.87 -16.06 -6.31
C ALA A 159 16.81 -16.48 -7.79
N PHE A 160 17.73 -15.96 -8.60
CA PHE A 160 17.80 -16.24 -10.04
C PHE A 160 19.08 -17.00 -10.39
N GLN A 161 19.02 -17.87 -11.41
CA GLN A 161 20.20 -18.59 -11.87
C GLN A 161 21.33 -17.60 -12.25
N GLY A 162 22.51 -17.78 -11.64
CA GLY A 162 23.67 -16.89 -11.82
C GLY A 162 23.79 -15.75 -10.82
N GLY A 163 22.92 -15.67 -9.80
CA GLY A 163 23.11 -14.83 -8.63
C GLY A 163 24.27 -15.33 -7.75
N PRO A 164 25.13 -14.44 -7.22
CA PRO A 164 26.30 -14.82 -6.39
C PRO A 164 26.02 -15.77 -5.22
N LEU A 165 24.87 -15.66 -4.56
CA LEU A 165 24.50 -16.51 -3.42
C LEU A 165 23.73 -17.79 -3.80
N VAL A 166 23.32 -17.94 -5.06
CA VAL A 166 22.54 -19.10 -5.51
C VAL A 166 23.45 -20.32 -5.62
N GLY A 167 23.08 -21.39 -4.92
CA GLY A 167 23.90 -22.61 -4.79
C GLY A 167 24.88 -22.60 -3.63
N HIS A 168 24.92 -21.52 -2.83
CA HIS A 168 25.83 -21.37 -1.71
C HIS A 168 25.09 -21.39 -0.35
N PRO A 169 25.72 -21.89 0.73
CA PRO A 169 25.17 -21.83 2.06
C PRO A 169 25.17 -20.40 2.62
N LEU A 170 24.15 -20.05 3.41
CA LEU A 170 24.01 -18.71 4.01
C LEU A 170 25.19 -18.27 4.89
N SER A 171 25.98 -19.21 5.41
CA SER A 171 27.20 -18.92 6.17
C SER A 171 28.25 -18.14 5.37
N LEU A 172 28.25 -18.26 4.04
CA LEU A 172 29.17 -17.52 3.17
C LEU A 172 28.73 -16.07 2.90
N LEU A 173 27.54 -15.67 3.35
CA LEU A 173 27.00 -14.33 3.10
C LEU A 173 27.93 -13.22 3.59
N HIS A 174 28.61 -13.41 4.73
CA HIS A 174 29.57 -12.45 5.26
C HIS A 174 30.87 -12.38 4.44
N GLU A 175 31.24 -13.45 3.72
CA GLU A 175 32.40 -13.44 2.81
C GLU A 175 32.09 -12.68 1.52
N HIS A 176 30.85 -12.81 1.03
CA HIS A 176 30.36 -12.08 -0.14
C HIS A 176 30.14 -10.59 0.16
N MET A 177 29.71 -10.25 1.38
CA MET A 177 29.42 -8.88 1.81
C MET A 177 30.13 -8.52 3.14
N PRO A 178 31.47 -8.39 3.14
CA PRO A 178 32.25 -8.22 4.37
C PRO A 178 31.98 -6.90 5.10
N ASN A 179 31.46 -5.88 4.40
CA ASN A 179 31.22 -4.55 4.95
C ASN A 179 29.73 -4.25 5.17
N ILE A 180 28.85 -5.25 5.03
CA ILE A 180 27.40 -5.05 5.14
C ILE A 180 26.85 -5.98 6.21
N ASP A 181 26.26 -5.37 7.23
CA ASP A 181 25.47 -6.09 8.22
C ASP A 181 24.11 -6.47 7.64
N ALA A 182 24.07 -7.62 6.98
CA ALA A 182 22.86 -8.21 6.42
C ALA A 182 22.61 -9.60 7.00
N ARG A 183 21.33 -9.94 7.18
CA ARG A 183 20.92 -11.27 7.64
C ARG A 183 19.69 -11.74 6.89
N VAL A 184 19.66 -13.03 6.53
CA VAL A 184 18.44 -13.67 6.02
C VAL A 184 17.50 -13.93 7.19
N ALA A 185 16.30 -13.37 7.11
CA ALA A 185 15.24 -13.49 8.10
C ALA A 185 14.32 -14.68 7.83
N ALA A 186 14.02 -14.96 6.56
CA ALA A 186 13.19 -16.08 6.14
C ALA A 186 13.53 -16.49 4.70
N ILE A 187 13.26 -17.74 4.35
CA ILE A 187 13.27 -18.22 2.97
C ILE A 187 11.92 -18.88 2.71
N PHE A 188 11.30 -18.60 1.57
CA PHE A 188 10.14 -19.36 1.09
C PHE A 188 10.56 -20.13 -0.16
N ARG A 189 10.33 -21.44 -0.12
CA ARG A 189 10.61 -22.35 -1.24
C ARG A 189 9.32 -23.07 -1.61
N LYS A 190 8.84 -22.87 -2.83
CA LYS A 190 7.56 -23.44 -3.31
C LYS A 190 6.43 -23.16 -2.29
N ASP A 191 6.30 -21.89 -1.90
CA ASP A 191 5.32 -21.36 -0.95
C ASP A 191 5.37 -21.94 0.48
N SER A 192 6.44 -22.69 0.81
CA SER A 192 6.65 -23.23 2.15
C SER A 192 7.75 -22.45 2.89
N PRO A 193 7.50 -22.00 4.13
CA PRO A 193 8.50 -21.29 4.91
C PRO A 193 9.63 -22.24 5.34
N LEU A 194 10.86 -21.79 5.16
CA LEU A 194 12.08 -22.46 5.56
C LEU A 194 12.85 -21.54 6.52
N MET A 195 13.12 -22.04 7.73
CA MET A 195 13.90 -21.32 8.73
C MET A 195 15.37 -21.25 8.31
N PRO A 196 15.94 -20.05 8.11
CA PRO A 196 17.31 -19.91 7.62
C PRO A 196 18.33 -20.32 8.69
N GLN A 197 19.21 -21.25 8.34
CA GLN A 197 20.37 -21.69 9.12
C GLN A 197 21.65 -21.43 8.33
N GLY A 198 22.81 -21.42 9.00
CA GLY A 198 24.09 -21.15 8.31
C GLY A 198 24.44 -22.14 7.20
N ASN A 199 23.96 -23.38 7.29
CA ASN A 199 24.14 -24.42 6.27
C ASN A 199 22.99 -24.46 5.23
N THR A 200 21.96 -23.63 5.38
CA THR A 200 20.87 -23.55 4.41
C THR A 200 21.43 -23.07 3.08
N VAL A 201 21.24 -23.84 2.01
CA VAL A 201 21.66 -23.49 0.66
C VAL A 201 20.51 -22.80 -0.05
N VAL A 202 20.79 -21.65 -0.66
CA VAL A 202 19.82 -20.91 -1.46
C VAL A 202 19.69 -21.57 -2.82
N GLU A 203 18.46 -21.91 -3.20
CA GLU A 203 18.15 -22.53 -4.49
C GLU A 203 17.53 -21.52 -5.46
N GLU A 204 17.61 -21.82 -6.74
CA GLU A 204 16.92 -21.03 -7.76
C GLU A 204 15.40 -21.04 -7.50
N GLY A 205 14.78 -19.86 -7.59
CA GLY A 205 13.35 -19.68 -7.34
C GLY A 205 12.97 -19.45 -5.88
N ASP A 206 13.92 -19.58 -4.94
CA ASP A 206 13.68 -19.23 -3.53
C ASP A 206 13.34 -17.74 -3.39
N GLU A 207 12.38 -17.43 -2.53
CA GLU A 207 12.09 -16.07 -2.09
C GLU A 207 12.81 -15.83 -0.76
N VAL A 208 13.89 -15.05 -0.84
CA VAL A 208 14.78 -14.80 0.30
C VAL A 208 14.48 -13.43 0.88
N PHE A 209 14.19 -13.40 2.18
CA PHE A 209 13.91 -12.19 2.93
C PHE A 209 15.17 -11.77 3.70
N PHE A 210 15.67 -10.58 3.42
CA PHE A 210 16.85 -10.01 4.06
C PHE A 210 16.47 -8.87 4.98
N ILE A 211 17.22 -8.72 6.07
CA ILE A 211 17.23 -7.52 6.90
C ILE A 211 18.60 -6.87 6.75
N ALA A 212 18.63 -5.59 6.41
CA ALA A 212 19.85 -4.80 6.29
C ALA A 212 19.58 -3.32 6.59
N ALA A 213 20.64 -2.54 6.78
CA ALA A 213 20.55 -1.08 6.78
C ALA A 213 19.97 -0.59 5.44
N THR A 214 19.09 0.42 5.48
CA THR A 214 18.37 0.88 4.28
C THR A 214 19.31 1.35 3.16
N GLU A 215 20.44 1.95 3.52
CA GLU A 215 21.48 2.37 2.57
C GLU A 215 22.19 1.21 1.85
N SER A 216 22.17 0.01 2.44
CA SER A 216 22.84 -1.18 1.91
C SER A 216 21.95 -2.08 1.06
N ILE A 217 20.66 -1.74 0.89
CA ILE A 217 19.68 -2.58 0.17
C ILE A 217 20.15 -2.92 -1.26
N ARG A 218 20.69 -1.94 -2.00
CA ARG A 218 21.13 -2.17 -3.39
C ARG A 218 22.22 -3.22 -3.49
N SER A 219 23.17 -3.20 -2.56
CA SER A 219 24.25 -4.19 -2.50
C SER A 219 23.71 -5.57 -2.18
N VAL A 220 22.77 -5.69 -1.22
CA VAL A 220 22.14 -6.97 -0.86
C VAL A 220 21.36 -7.56 -2.04
N LEU A 221 20.63 -6.73 -2.79
CA LEU A 221 19.89 -7.18 -3.97
C LEU A 221 20.83 -7.70 -5.07
N GLY A 222 21.99 -7.06 -5.26
CA GLY A 222 23.00 -7.47 -6.23
C GLY A 222 23.59 -8.87 -6.00
N GLU A 223 23.57 -9.36 -4.77
CA GLU A 223 24.08 -10.71 -4.43
C GLU A 223 23.10 -11.85 -4.78
N MET A 224 21.82 -11.52 -4.96
CA MET A 224 20.78 -12.50 -5.28
C MET A 224 20.44 -12.56 -6.76
N ARG A 225 20.67 -11.45 -7.47
CA ARG A 225 20.43 -11.32 -8.90
C ARG A 225 21.41 -10.29 -9.46
N ARG A 226 21.92 -10.52 -10.67
CA ARG A 226 22.65 -9.46 -11.39
C ARG A 226 21.76 -8.23 -11.45
N MET A 227 22.28 -7.09 -10.99
CA MET A 227 21.55 -5.83 -11.03
C MET A 227 21.07 -5.58 -12.47
N ASP A 228 19.76 -5.48 -12.64
CA ASP A 228 19.19 -5.07 -13.91
C ASP A 228 19.52 -3.58 -14.11
N GLN A 229 19.50 -3.11 -15.36
CA GLN A 229 19.65 -1.67 -15.62
C GLN A 229 18.58 -0.89 -14.82
N PRO A 230 18.92 0.28 -14.25
CA PRO A 230 17.99 1.06 -13.46
C PRO A 230 16.69 1.30 -14.22
N THR A 231 15.57 1.25 -13.51
CA THR A 231 14.24 1.56 -14.05
C THR A 231 14.26 2.95 -14.67
N LYS A 232 13.82 3.06 -15.92
CA LYS A 232 13.68 4.34 -16.63
C LYS A 232 12.26 4.55 -17.12
N ARG A 233 11.62 3.50 -17.64
CA ARG A 233 10.31 3.57 -18.30
C ARG A 233 9.26 2.90 -17.42
N VAL A 234 8.30 3.70 -16.94
CA VAL A 234 7.19 3.24 -16.10
C VAL A 234 5.89 3.47 -16.84
N MET A 235 5.06 2.44 -16.95
CA MET A 235 3.72 2.56 -17.51
C MET A 235 2.68 2.28 -16.42
N ILE A 236 1.72 3.18 -16.27
CA ILE A 236 0.66 3.12 -15.26
C ILE A 236 -0.68 3.00 -16.00
N VAL A 237 -1.49 2.02 -15.64
CA VAL A 237 -2.88 1.90 -16.09
C VAL A 237 -3.80 2.28 -14.94
N GLY A 238 -4.73 3.21 -15.18
CA GLY A 238 -5.65 3.73 -14.17
C GLY A 238 -5.13 5.04 -13.57
N GLY A 239 -5.79 6.14 -13.92
CA GLY A 239 -5.55 7.50 -13.45
C GLY A 239 -6.35 7.88 -12.21
N GLY A 240 -6.78 6.90 -11.41
CA GLY A 240 -7.45 7.12 -10.14
C GLY A 240 -6.54 7.78 -9.10
N ASN A 241 -6.97 7.76 -7.84
CA ASN A 241 -6.23 8.42 -6.77
C ASN A 241 -4.79 7.91 -6.60
N ILE A 242 -4.57 6.60 -6.70
CA ILE A 242 -3.26 5.99 -6.55
C ILE A 242 -2.41 6.24 -7.80
N GLY A 243 -2.93 5.95 -8.99
CA GLY A 243 -2.18 6.10 -10.25
C GLY A 243 -1.75 7.54 -10.52
N ARG A 244 -2.61 8.52 -10.23
CA ARG A 244 -2.24 9.94 -10.31
C ARG A 244 -1.12 10.31 -9.33
N ARG A 245 -1.23 9.89 -8.07
CA ARG A 245 -0.20 10.17 -7.03
C ARG A 245 1.13 9.52 -7.40
N LEU A 246 1.08 8.28 -7.89
CA LEU A 246 2.26 7.55 -8.34
C LEU A 246 2.91 8.22 -9.54
N ALA A 247 2.14 8.59 -10.56
CA ALA A 247 2.67 9.30 -11.72
C ALA A 247 3.37 10.59 -11.30
N ARG A 248 2.72 11.40 -10.45
CA ARG A 248 3.31 12.64 -9.92
C ARG A 248 4.58 12.41 -9.09
N ALA A 249 4.64 11.33 -8.33
CA ALA A 249 5.82 10.98 -7.54
C ALA A 249 7.01 10.51 -8.42
N LEU A 250 6.73 9.94 -9.60
CA LEU A 250 7.74 9.36 -10.47
C LEU A 250 8.13 10.25 -11.66
N GLU A 251 7.30 11.21 -12.07
CA GLU A 251 7.50 11.96 -13.33
C GLU A 251 8.79 12.79 -13.41
N GLN A 252 9.45 13.06 -12.29
CA GLN A 252 10.72 13.80 -12.28
C GLN A 252 11.94 12.90 -12.52
N ASP A 253 11.88 11.65 -12.06
CA ASP A 253 13.01 10.71 -12.10
C ASP A 253 12.87 9.64 -13.19
N TYR A 254 11.64 9.44 -13.70
CA TYR A 254 11.30 8.38 -14.65
C TYR A 254 10.50 8.91 -15.84
N GLN A 255 10.56 8.18 -16.96
CA GLN A 255 9.69 8.37 -18.12
C GLN A 255 8.36 7.66 -17.84
N VAL A 256 7.37 8.43 -17.41
CA VAL A 256 6.05 7.90 -17.03
C VAL A 256 5.07 8.03 -18.19
N LYS A 257 4.42 6.92 -18.53
CA LYS A 257 3.21 6.89 -19.37
C LYS A 257 2.02 6.48 -18.50
N LEU A 258 0.90 7.19 -18.59
CA LEU A 258 -0.32 6.87 -17.87
C LEU A 258 -1.47 6.65 -18.86
N ILE A 259 -2.12 5.49 -18.78
CA ILE A 259 -3.31 5.16 -19.58
C ILE A 259 -4.54 5.30 -18.69
N GLU A 260 -5.50 6.13 -19.11
CA GLU A 260 -6.77 6.33 -18.42
C GLU A 260 -7.95 6.13 -19.38
N PHE A 261 -8.89 5.27 -18.96
CA PHE A 261 -10.05 4.90 -19.76
C PHE A 261 -11.08 6.03 -19.87
N ASN A 262 -11.27 6.81 -18.82
CA ASN A 262 -12.21 7.92 -18.83
C ASN A 262 -11.58 9.16 -19.48
N LYS A 263 -12.09 9.54 -20.66
CA LYS A 263 -11.62 10.72 -21.39
C LYS A 263 -11.52 11.99 -20.55
N HIS A 264 -12.54 12.31 -19.76
CA HIS A 264 -12.53 13.54 -18.96
C HIS A 264 -11.48 13.49 -17.86
N ALA A 265 -11.31 12.33 -17.20
CA ALA A 265 -10.24 12.13 -16.24
C ALA A 265 -8.85 12.23 -16.90
N SER A 266 -8.67 11.65 -18.10
CA SER A 266 -7.41 11.74 -18.84
C SER A 266 -7.04 13.19 -19.22
N GLU A 267 -8.02 13.99 -19.65
CA GLU A 267 -7.81 15.41 -20.00
C GLU A 267 -7.41 16.22 -18.76
N LYS A 268 -8.05 15.94 -17.62
CA LYS A 268 -7.69 16.55 -16.34
C LYS A 268 -6.28 16.17 -15.90
N LEU A 269 -5.92 14.89 -15.97
CA LEU A 269 -4.58 14.39 -15.63
C LEU A 269 -3.50 15.01 -16.52
N ALA A 270 -3.77 15.15 -17.81
CA ALA A 270 -2.85 15.80 -18.75
C ALA A 270 -2.58 17.28 -18.41
N GLY A 271 -3.53 17.96 -17.75
CA GLY A 271 -3.35 19.31 -17.25
C GLY A 271 -2.66 19.40 -15.88
N GLU A 272 -2.75 18.34 -15.06
CA GLU A 272 -2.17 18.28 -13.70
C GLU A 272 -0.72 17.77 -13.68
N LEU A 273 -0.40 16.78 -14.54
CA LEU A 273 0.91 16.12 -14.60
C LEU A 273 1.82 16.84 -15.60
N THR A 274 3.02 17.20 -15.16
CA THR A 274 3.90 18.09 -15.96
C THR A 274 4.83 17.30 -16.88
N ASN A 275 5.24 16.10 -16.46
CA ASN A 275 6.23 15.30 -17.19
C ASN A 275 5.78 13.84 -17.38
N THR A 276 4.47 13.63 -17.43
CA THR A 276 3.85 12.34 -17.70
C THR A 276 3.11 12.37 -19.04
N LEU A 277 3.33 11.39 -19.90
CA LEU A 277 2.51 11.20 -21.10
C LEU A 277 1.19 10.55 -20.72
N VAL A 278 0.11 11.32 -20.75
CA VAL A 278 -1.24 10.82 -20.47
C VAL A 278 -1.93 10.39 -21.76
N LEU A 279 -2.40 9.16 -21.79
CA LEU A 279 -3.06 8.50 -22.91
C LEU A 279 -4.50 8.18 -22.52
N HIS A 280 -5.42 8.48 -23.42
CA HIS A 280 -6.80 8.02 -23.30
C HIS A 280 -6.95 6.68 -24.00
N GLY A 281 -7.31 5.64 -23.26
CA GLY A 281 -7.45 4.30 -23.82
C GLY A 281 -7.71 3.23 -22.76
N ASP A 282 -7.91 2.00 -23.23
CA ASP A 282 -8.13 0.85 -22.37
C ASP A 282 -6.80 0.14 -22.07
N GLY A 283 -6.57 -0.16 -20.79
CA GLY A 283 -5.40 -0.92 -20.35
C GLY A 283 -5.40 -2.38 -20.83
N THR A 284 -6.54 -2.89 -21.31
CA THR A 284 -6.63 -4.23 -21.89
C THR A 284 -6.51 -4.25 -23.42
N ASP A 285 -6.28 -3.11 -24.07
CA ASP A 285 -6.09 -3.02 -25.52
C ASP A 285 -4.64 -3.37 -25.92
N GLU A 286 -4.46 -4.56 -26.49
CA GLU A 286 -3.16 -5.02 -27.00
C GLU A 286 -2.55 -4.10 -28.07
N GLN A 287 -3.37 -3.51 -28.94
CA GLN A 287 -2.88 -2.66 -30.02
C GLN A 287 -2.32 -1.36 -29.45
N LEU A 288 -3.01 -0.77 -28.47
CA LEU A 288 -2.52 0.41 -27.76
C LEU A 288 -1.20 0.11 -27.04
N MET A 289 -1.12 -1.02 -26.31
CA MET A 289 0.10 -1.43 -25.61
C MET A 289 1.29 -1.60 -26.56
N GLN A 290 1.08 -2.22 -27.72
CA GLN A 290 2.12 -2.39 -28.73
C GLN A 290 2.55 -1.05 -29.34
N GLN A 291 1.59 -0.16 -29.68
CA GLN A 291 1.89 1.18 -30.20
C GLN A 291 2.74 1.99 -29.22
N GLU A 292 2.52 1.79 -27.92
CA GLU A 292 3.23 2.49 -26.85
C GLU A 292 4.52 1.79 -26.39
N ASN A 293 4.99 0.81 -27.14
CA ASN A 293 6.23 0.05 -26.92
C ASN A 293 6.25 -0.66 -25.54
N ILE A 294 5.21 -1.41 -25.21
CA ILE A 294 5.13 -2.18 -23.95
C ILE A 294 6.35 -3.09 -23.69
N GLY A 295 6.98 -3.64 -24.74
CA GLY A 295 8.17 -4.48 -24.62
C GLY A 295 9.43 -3.75 -24.13
N GLU A 296 9.40 -2.42 -24.15
CA GLU A 296 10.45 -1.57 -23.59
C GLU A 296 10.17 -1.15 -22.14
N VAL A 297 8.95 -1.38 -21.63
CA VAL A 297 8.57 -0.94 -20.29
C VAL A 297 9.32 -1.75 -19.23
N ASP A 298 9.87 -1.04 -18.25
CA ASP A 298 10.65 -1.65 -17.19
C ASP A 298 9.74 -2.07 -16.04
N VAL A 299 8.81 -1.19 -15.67
CA VAL A 299 7.78 -1.47 -14.65
C VAL A 299 6.42 -1.04 -15.18
N PHE A 300 5.50 -1.99 -15.21
CA PHE A 300 4.10 -1.78 -15.53
C PHE A 300 3.27 -1.88 -14.25
N CYS A 301 2.41 -0.91 -13.99
CA CYS A 301 1.56 -0.84 -12.81
C CYS A 301 0.08 -0.76 -13.23
N ALA A 302 -0.72 -1.76 -12.91
CA ALA A 302 -2.16 -1.75 -13.12
C ALA A 302 -2.88 -1.34 -11.83
N LEU A 303 -3.44 -0.13 -11.81
CA LEU A 303 -3.95 0.55 -10.61
C LEU A 303 -5.39 1.04 -10.81
N THR A 304 -6.21 0.21 -11.45
CA THR A 304 -7.65 0.46 -11.60
C THR A 304 -8.41 -0.07 -10.37
N ASN A 305 -9.69 0.28 -10.25
CA ASN A 305 -10.57 -0.24 -9.20
C ASN A 305 -11.13 -1.65 -9.52
N ASP A 306 -10.71 -2.25 -10.63
CA ASP A 306 -11.21 -3.53 -11.13
C ASP A 306 -10.05 -4.54 -11.18
N ASP A 307 -10.12 -5.55 -10.32
CA ASP A 307 -9.08 -6.57 -10.19
C ASP A 307 -8.95 -7.42 -11.47
N GLU A 308 -10.05 -7.66 -12.21
CA GLU A 308 -10.00 -8.41 -13.46
C GLU A 308 -9.23 -7.64 -14.53
N ASN A 309 -9.49 -6.34 -14.65
CA ASN A 309 -8.75 -5.47 -15.55
C ASN A 309 -7.28 -5.34 -15.15
N ASN A 310 -6.98 -5.29 -13.85
CA ASN A 310 -5.60 -5.22 -13.36
C ASN A 310 -4.82 -6.50 -13.68
N ILE A 311 -5.44 -7.67 -13.49
CA ILE A 311 -4.85 -8.98 -13.83
C ILE A 311 -4.66 -9.10 -15.35
N MET A 312 -5.70 -8.78 -16.14
CA MET A 312 -5.67 -8.92 -17.59
C MET A 312 -4.61 -8.00 -18.22
N SER A 313 -4.63 -6.70 -17.89
CA SER A 313 -3.65 -5.74 -18.40
C SER A 313 -2.21 -6.10 -17.99
N SER A 314 -2.01 -6.62 -16.77
CA SER A 314 -0.69 -7.09 -16.32
C SER A 314 -0.21 -8.34 -17.07
N LEU A 315 -1.10 -9.28 -17.38
CA LEU A 315 -0.77 -10.45 -18.19
C LEU A 315 -0.38 -10.04 -19.61
N LEU A 316 -1.14 -9.15 -20.23
CA LEU A 316 -0.84 -8.61 -21.56
C LEU A 316 0.50 -7.85 -21.56
N ALA A 317 0.74 -7.01 -20.56
CA ALA A 317 2.01 -6.32 -20.39
C ALA A 317 3.18 -7.30 -20.27
N LYS A 318 3.01 -8.37 -19.49
CA LYS A 318 4.04 -9.39 -19.29
C LYS A 318 4.34 -10.17 -20.57
N GLN A 319 3.31 -10.55 -21.33
CA GLN A 319 3.45 -11.18 -22.64
C GLN A 319 4.07 -10.24 -23.69
N GLY A 320 3.73 -8.96 -23.62
CA GLY A 320 4.27 -7.89 -24.46
C GLY A 320 5.73 -7.56 -24.18
N GLY A 321 6.31 -8.07 -23.10
CA GLY A 321 7.74 -7.96 -22.79
C GLY A 321 8.08 -7.02 -21.64
N ALA A 322 7.10 -6.49 -20.90
CA ALA A 322 7.37 -5.66 -19.73
C ALA A 322 8.22 -6.43 -18.69
N ARG A 323 9.30 -5.81 -18.22
CA ARG A 323 10.27 -6.49 -17.34
C ARG A 323 9.62 -6.91 -16.01
N LYS A 324 8.89 -5.99 -15.39
CA LYS A 324 8.12 -6.21 -14.15
C LYS A 324 6.69 -5.71 -14.30
N VAL A 325 5.75 -6.43 -13.68
CA VAL A 325 4.35 -6.05 -13.60
C VAL A 325 3.94 -6.01 -12.12
N ILE A 326 3.11 -5.03 -11.77
CA ILE A 326 2.55 -4.81 -10.43
C ILE A 326 1.05 -4.56 -10.64
N ALA A 327 0.22 -5.28 -9.88
CA ALA A 327 -1.24 -5.14 -9.87
C ALA A 327 -1.71 -5.09 -8.41
#